data_AF-A0A497XRG0-F1
#
_entry.id   AF-A0A497XRG0-F1
#
_cell.length_a   1.000
_cell.length_b   1.000
_cell.length_c   1.000
_cell.angle_alpha   90.00
_cell.angle_beta   90.00
_cell.angle_gamma   90.00
#
_symmetry.space_group_name_H-M   'P 1'
#
loop_
_entity.id
_entity.type
_entity.pdbx_description
1 polymer ?
#
loop_
_entity_poly.entity_id
_entity_poly.type
_entity_poly.pdbx_seq_one_letter_code
_entity_poly.pdbx_strand_id
1 'polypeptide(L)'
;MIGKVFQIFREKGGLLKALDLWEWYENLDPKYQKRVKKYYSIKVIKNLNFPYKAKHFDSGEVGKPLYTKRTFLASIAQTALLEGDYETAEWLYNEAIKMEGTPLEEHFILNDLVLLAQKLKDFDKMKVYCEKDIELFPEYKDALAERSGGQLPQINAFEVYVYLLEREGKVKEALELVERIKEEGITYPYYDEVSKRLTEKLKDERS
;
A
#
# COMPACT_ATOMS: atom_id res chain seq x y z
N MET A 1 -38.78 -13.94 -5.11
CA MET A 1 -38.26 -13.64 -6.46
C MET A 1 -38.40 -12.13 -6.82
N ILE A 2 -38.22 -11.23 -5.84
CA ILE A 2 -38.52 -9.78 -5.99
C ILE A 2 -37.23 -8.92 -6.06
N GLY A 3 -36.06 -9.49 -5.74
CA GLY A 3 -34.80 -8.75 -5.65
C GLY A 3 -34.04 -8.53 -6.97
N LYS A 4 -34.32 -9.31 -8.03
CA LYS A 4 -33.58 -9.21 -9.31
C LYS A 4 -34.17 -8.19 -10.29
N VAL A 5 -35.41 -7.75 -10.10
CA VAL A 5 -36.12 -6.90 -11.09
C VAL A 5 -35.82 -5.40 -10.89
N PHE A 6 -35.42 -4.96 -9.69
CA PHE A 6 -35.05 -3.56 -9.43
C PHE A 6 -33.60 -3.20 -9.78
N GLN A 7 -32.79 -4.18 -10.21
CA GLN A 7 -31.38 -3.95 -10.52
C GLN A 7 -31.14 -3.44 -11.96
N ILE A 8 -32.19 -3.40 -12.79
CA ILE A 8 -32.09 -3.19 -14.25
C ILE A 8 -32.03 -1.70 -14.66
N PHE A 9 -32.37 -0.76 -13.77
CA PHE A 9 -32.41 0.67 -14.12
C PHE A 9 -31.74 1.61 -13.10
N ARG A 10 -30.76 1.13 -12.33
CA ARG A 10 -29.93 2.05 -11.55
C ARG A 10 -28.86 2.60 -12.48
N GLU A 11 -28.95 3.89 -12.79
CA GLU A 11 -27.97 4.57 -13.63
C GLU A 11 -26.58 4.38 -13.03
N LYS A 12 -25.72 3.62 -13.73
CA LYS A 12 -24.32 3.45 -13.37
C LYS A 12 -23.66 4.83 -13.41
N GLY A 13 -23.23 5.32 -12.25
CA GLY A 13 -22.65 6.65 -12.09
C GLY A 13 -21.55 6.68 -11.04
N GLY A 14 -21.26 7.88 -10.56
CA GLY A 14 -20.32 8.12 -9.47
C GLY A 14 -18.86 7.81 -9.82
N LEU A 15 -18.07 7.58 -8.78
CA LEU A 15 -16.67 7.22 -8.86
C LEU A 15 -16.47 5.87 -9.54
N LEU A 16 -17.38 4.91 -9.35
CA LEU A 16 -17.29 3.63 -10.04
C LEU A 16 -17.34 3.79 -11.56
N LYS A 17 -18.09 4.78 -12.08
CA LYS A 17 -18.09 5.09 -13.53
C LYS A 17 -16.90 5.94 -13.92
N ALA A 18 -16.61 7.01 -13.18
CA ALA A 18 -15.53 7.93 -13.51
C ALA A 18 -14.14 7.26 -13.48
N LEU A 19 -13.98 6.20 -12.68
CA LEU A 19 -12.76 5.41 -12.57
C LEU A 19 -12.86 4.09 -13.33
N ASP A 20 -13.93 3.81 -14.07
CA ASP A 20 -14.09 2.56 -14.81
C ASP A 20 -13.84 1.31 -13.91
N LEU A 21 -14.55 1.28 -12.78
CA LEU A 21 -14.50 0.25 -11.74
C LEU A 21 -15.83 -0.54 -11.61
N TRP A 22 -16.83 -0.24 -12.45
CA TRP A 22 -18.13 -0.89 -12.37
C TRP A 22 -18.07 -2.40 -12.58
N GLU A 23 -17.37 -2.84 -13.63
CA GLU A 23 -17.25 -4.28 -13.93
C GLU A 23 -16.52 -5.01 -12.82
N TRP A 24 -15.39 -4.48 -12.35
CA TRP A 24 -14.69 -5.02 -11.18
C TRP A 24 -15.62 -5.14 -9.98
N TYR A 25 -16.33 -4.06 -9.61
CA TYR A 25 -17.19 -4.04 -8.44
C TYR A 25 -18.38 -5.00 -8.55
N GLU A 26 -19.03 -5.11 -9.71
CA GLU A 26 -20.17 -6.02 -9.92
C GLU A 26 -19.77 -7.48 -9.89
N ASN A 27 -18.54 -7.80 -10.30
CA ASN A 27 -18.01 -9.17 -10.28
C ASN A 27 -17.53 -9.62 -8.89
N LEU A 28 -17.44 -8.72 -7.90
CA LEU A 28 -17.16 -9.09 -6.51
C LEU A 28 -18.32 -9.85 -5.89
N ASP A 29 -18.02 -10.79 -4.98
CA ASP A 29 -19.06 -11.36 -4.13
C ASP A 29 -19.79 -10.27 -3.33
N PRO A 30 -21.10 -10.43 -3.03
CA PRO A 30 -21.86 -9.44 -2.28
C PRO A 30 -21.26 -9.04 -0.93
N LYS A 31 -20.49 -9.94 -0.29
CA LYS A 31 -19.74 -9.65 0.94
C LYS A 31 -18.68 -8.56 0.71
N TYR A 32 -17.92 -8.66 -0.37
CA TYR A 32 -16.85 -7.73 -0.72
C TYR A 32 -17.40 -6.41 -1.26
N GLN A 33 -18.47 -6.44 -2.05
CA GLN A 33 -19.21 -5.23 -2.44
C GLN A 33 -19.63 -4.40 -1.22
N LYS A 34 -20.20 -5.06 -0.20
CA LYS A 34 -20.58 -4.42 1.07
C LYS A 34 -19.36 -3.84 1.80
N ARG A 35 -18.23 -4.54 1.83
CA ARG A 35 -16.97 -4.04 2.44
C ARG A 35 -16.47 -2.77 1.77
N VAL A 36 -16.38 -2.74 0.44
CA VAL A 36 -15.98 -1.54 -0.32
C VAL A 36 -16.90 -0.37 -0.01
N LYS A 37 -18.22 -0.57 -0.11
CA LYS A 37 -19.21 0.49 0.13
C LYS A 37 -19.23 0.97 1.58
N LYS A 38 -19.02 0.07 2.55
CA LYS A 38 -18.89 0.41 3.98
C LYS A 38 -17.71 1.35 4.19
N TYR A 39 -16.51 0.98 3.76
CA TYR A 39 -15.31 1.77 4.02
C TYR A 39 -15.27 3.07 3.21
N TYR A 40 -15.84 3.08 2.01
CA TYR A 40 -16.09 4.35 1.31
C TYR A 40 -16.99 5.28 2.14
N SER A 41 -18.09 4.76 2.69
CA SER A 41 -19.02 5.56 3.50
C SER A 41 -18.36 6.07 4.78
N ILE A 42 -17.55 5.25 5.46
CA ILE A 42 -16.78 5.66 6.64
C ILE A 42 -15.79 6.78 6.25
N LYS A 43 -15.11 6.67 5.11
CA LYS A 43 -14.20 7.70 4.61
C LYS A 43 -14.90 9.04 4.43
N VAL A 44 -16.09 9.03 3.80
CA VAL A 44 -16.93 10.22 3.61
C VAL A 44 -17.33 10.83 4.96
N ILE A 45 -17.67 10.01 5.95
CA ILE A 45 -18.14 10.48 7.26
C ILE A 45 -16.99 11.06 8.10
N LYS A 46 -15.83 10.39 8.13
CA LYS A 46 -14.71 10.74 9.01
C LYS A 46 -13.77 11.79 8.42
N ASN A 47 -13.69 11.90 7.09
CA ASN A 47 -12.82 12.88 6.44
C ASN A 47 -13.65 14.04 5.87
N LEU A 48 -13.76 15.12 6.65
CA LEU A 48 -14.50 16.33 6.26
C LEU A 48 -13.93 17.02 5.00
N ASN A 49 -12.66 16.77 4.66
CA ASN A 49 -12.01 17.31 3.48
C ASN A 49 -12.11 16.36 2.27
N PHE A 50 -12.77 15.20 2.42
CA PHE A 50 -12.98 14.29 1.29
C PHE A 50 -13.99 14.93 0.32
N PRO A 51 -13.64 15.11 -0.96
CA PRO A 51 -14.43 15.92 -1.89
C PRO A 51 -15.71 15.21 -2.38
N TYR A 52 -15.97 13.98 -1.93
CA TYR A 52 -17.09 13.17 -2.39
C TYR A 52 -18.08 12.88 -1.27
N LYS A 53 -19.35 12.76 -1.63
CA LYS A 53 -20.46 12.40 -0.75
C LYS A 53 -20.80 10.92 -0.93
N ALA A 54 -21.52 10.32 0.02
CA ALA A 54 -21.91 8.91 -0.04
C ALA A 54 -22.59 8.52 -1.38
N LYS A 55 -23.41 9.41 -1.94
CA LYS A 55 -24.07 9.21 -3.24
C LYS A 55 -23.08 9.09 -4.42
N HIS A 56 -21.93 9.75 -4.36
CA HIS A 56 -20.92 9.75 -5.42
C HIS A 56 -20.17 8.42 -5.52
N PHE A 57 -20.45 7.43 -4.67
CA PHE A 57 -19.92 6.08 -4.84
C PHE A 57 -20.40 5.47 -6.16
N ASP A 58 -21.72 5.34 -6.30
CA ASP A 58 -22.39 4.54 -7.34
C ASP A 58 -23.40 5.34 -8.15
N SER A 59 -23.51 6.66 -7.94
CA SER A 59 -24.52 7.49 -8.61
C SER A 59 -24.10 8.94 -8.80
N GLY A 60 -24.80 9.62 -9.70
CA GLY A 60 -24.54 11.02 -10.07
C GLY A 60 -23.32 11.19 -10.97
N GLU A 61 -23.05 12.43 -11.36
CA GLU A 61 -21.86 12.77 -12.13
C GLU A 61 -20.69 13.09 -11.20
N VAL A 62 -19.55 12.47 -11.48
CA VAL A 62 -18.26 12.86 -10.93
C VAL A 62 -17.46 13.35 -12.12
N GLY A 63 -16.99 14.60 -12.05
CA GLY A 63 -16.09 15.19 -13.05
C GLY A 63 -14.72 14.50 -13.04
N LYS A 64 -13.65 15.24 -13.32
CA LYS A 64 -12.30 14.67 -13.27
C LYS A 64 -12.00 14.12 -11.86
N PRO A 65 -11.88 12.80 -11.67
CA PRO A 65 -11.65 12.24 -10.35
C PRO A 65 -10.23 12.60 -9.89
N LEU A 66 -10.06 12.85 -8.59
CA LEU A 66 -8.75 13.13 -7.98
C LEU A 66 -7.94 11.85 -7.72
N TYR A 67 -8.53 10.70 -8.04
CA TYR A 67 -7.95 9.39 -7.81
C TYR A 67 -7.78 8.66 -9.15
N THR A 68 -6.78 7.80 -9.18
CA THR A 68 -6.68 6.67 -10.11
C THR A 68 -7.48 5.47 -9.56
N LYS A 69 -7.69 4.42 -10.37
CA LYS A 69 -8.34 3.18 -9.89
C LYS A 69 -7.61 2.62 -8.66
N ARG A 70 -6.28 2.51 -8.77
CA ARG A 70 -5.36 2.05 -7.73
C ARG A 70 -5.44 2.92 -6.48
N THR A 71 -5.26 4.23 -6.59
CA THR A 71 -5.26 5.12 -5.41
C THR A 71 -6.64 5.26 -4.76
N PHE A 72 -7.73 5.13 -5.53
CA PHE A 72 -9.07 5.10 -4.96
C PHE A 72 -9.24 3.90 -4.03
N LEU A 73 -8.94 2.68 -4.50
CA LEU A 73 -9.03 1.46 -3.70
C LEU A 73 -8.08 1.48 -2.51
N ALA A 74 -6.83 1.91 -2.71
CA ALA A 74 -5.86 2.09 -1.63
C ALA A 74 -6.38 3.08 -0.56
N SER A 75 -7.06 4.15 -0.97
CA SER A 75 -7.63 5.11 -0.03
C SER A 75 -8.79 4.53 0.80
N ILE A 76 -9.54 3.57 0.25
CA ILE A 76 -10.57 2.82 0.98
C ILE A 76 -9.91 1.80 1.91
N ALA A 77 -8.86 1.11 1.43
CA ALA A 77 -8.05 0.18 2.22
C ALA A 77 -7.45 0.85 3.46
N GLN A 78 -6.88 2.04 3.31
CA GLN A 78 -6.36 2.84 4.41
C GLN A 78 -7.45 3.18 5.43
N THR A 79 -8.68 3.42 4.97
CA THR A 79 -9.80 3.64 5.89
C THR A 79 -10.10 2.38 6.69
N ALA A 80 -10.12 1.20 6.05
CA ALA A 80 -10.28 -0.08 6.76
C ALA A 80 -9.14 -0.35 7.77
N LEU A 81 -7.90 -0.02 7.39
CA LEU A 81 -6.73 -0.14 8.25
C LEU A 81 -6.86 0.71 9.51
N LEU A 82 -7.30 1.97 9.36
CA LEU A 82 -7.53 2.89 10.48
C LEU A 82 -8.69 2.45 11.39
N GLU A 83 -9.70 1.77 10.84
CA GLU A 83 -10.78 1.15 11.63
C GLU A 83 -10.37 -0.19 12.26
N GLY A 84 -9.16 -0.69 12.02
CA GLY A 84 -8.67 -1.96 12.56
C GLY A 84 -9.20 -3.21 11.84
N ASP A 85 -9.86 -3.07 10.69
CA ASP A 85 -10.29 -4.20 9.85
C ASP A 85 -9.15 -4.60 8.91
N TYR A 86 -8.16 -5.26 9.48
CA TYR A 86 -6.92 -5.64 8.78
C TYR A 86 -7.18 -6.61 7.63
N GLU A 87 -8.14 -7.53 7.77
CA GLU A 87 -8.51 -8.46 6.69
C GLU A 87 -9.02 -7.69 5.46
N THR A 88 -9.91 -6.72 5.66
CA THR A 88 -10.45 -5.92 4.55
C THR A 88 -9.40 -4.96 3.99
N ALA A 89 -8.57 -4.37 4.85
CA ALA A 89 -7.49 -3.47 4.41
C ALA A 89 -6.51 -4.21 3.50
N GLU A 90 -5.99 -5.36 3.95
CA GLU A 90 -5.07 -6.18 3.18
C GLU A 90 -5.70 -6.62 1.85
N TRP A 91 -6.94 -7.10 1.87
CA TRP A 91 -7.64 -7.48 0.64
C TRP A 91 -7.75 -6.31 -0.34
N LEU A 92 -8.19 -5.12 0.11
CA LEU A 92 -8.33 -3.95 -0.75
C LEU A 92 -7.00 -3.43 -1.29
N TYR A 93 -5.92 -3.45 -0.49
CA TYR A 93 -4.60 -3.09 -0.97
C TYR A 93 -4.10 -4.04 -2.05
N ASN A 94 -4.31 -5.35 -1.87
CA ASN A 94 -3.96 -6.34 -2.89
C ASN A 94 -4.81 -6.20 -4.17
N GLU A 95 -6.10 -5.85 -4.05
CA GLU A 95 -6.92 -5.51 -5.22
C GLU A 95 -6.44 -4.21 -5.89
N ALA A 96 -6.02 -3.20 -5.12
CA ALA A 96 -5.50 -1.95 -5.64
C ALA A 96 -4.22 -2.15 -6.47
N ILE A 97 -3.29 -2.99 -6.00
CA ILE A 97 -2.05 -3.31 -6.72
C ILE A 97 -2.33 -3.93 -8.10
N LYS A 98 -3.39 -4.75 -8.22
CA LYS A 98 -3.80 -5.37 -9.50
C LYS A 98 -4.35 -4.36 -10.51
N MET A 99 -4.79 -3.18 -10.04
CA MET A 99 -5.26 -2.12 -10.92
C MET A 99 -4.09 -1.43 -11.62
N GLU A 100 -4.34 -0.91 -12.82
CA GLU A 100 -3.39 -0.02 -13.50
C GLU A 100 -3.01 1.18 -12.61
N GLY A 101 -1.72 1.51 -12.60
CA GLY A 101 -1.14 2.61 -11.85
C GLY A 101 0.37 2.69 -12.02
N THR A 102 1.00 3.61 -11.29
CA THR A 102 2.44 3.84 -11.36
C THR A 102 3.22 3.03 -10.31
N PRO A 103 4.52 2.76 -10.53
CA PRO A 103 5.40 2.17 -9.52
C PRO A 103 5.39 2.93 -8.18
N LEU A 104 5.34 4.27 -8.24
CA LEU A 104 5.27 5.11 -7.04
C LEU A 104 3.97 4.90 -6.24
N GLU A 105 2.83 4.73 -6.92
CA GLU A 105 1.56 4.42 -6.25
C GLU A 105 1.60 3.04 -5.58
N GLU A 106 2.26 2.07 -6.22
CA GLU A 106 2.42 0.72 -5.66
C GLU A 106 3.36 0.72 -4.45
N HIS A 107 4.45 1.47 -4.50
CA HIS A 107 5.33 1.70 -3.35
C HIS A 107 4.55 2.17 -2.10
N PHE A 108 3.66 3.16 -2.26
CA PHE A 108 2.84 3.62 -1.12
C PHE A 108 1.90 2.54 -0.57
N ILE A 109 1.35 1.70 -1.44
CA ILE A 109 0.52 0.57 -1.00
C ILE A 109 1.35 -0.50 -0.29
N LEU A 110 2.53 -0.82 -0.82
CA LEU A 110 3.45 -1.79 -0.23
C LEU A 110 3.92 -1.32 1.15
N ASN A 111 4.21 -0.02 1.32
CA ASN A 111 4.52 0.55 2.62
C ASN A 111 3.38 0.33 3.63
N ASP A 112 2.13 0.57 3.24
CA ASP A 112 0.97 0.32 4.11
C ASP A 112 0.79 -1.18 4.43
N LEU A 113 1.06 -2.06 3.47
CA LEU A 113 1.03 -3.52 3.66
C LEU A 113 2.14 -4.02 4.60
N VAL A 114 3.35 -3.45 4.52
CA VAL A 114 4.44 -3.73 5.48
C VAL A 114 4.01 -3.31 6.89
N LEU A 115 3.44 -2.12 7.05
CA LEU A 115 2.92 -1.64 8.35
C LEU A 115 1.81 -2.54 8.89
N LEU A 116 0.91 -3.02 8.03
CA LEU A 116 -0.14 -3.96 8.39
C LEU A 116 0.47 -5.30 8.85
N ALA A 117 1.39 -5.86 8.09
CA ALA A 117 2.06 -7.12 8.43
C ALA A 117 2.87 -7.02 9.73
N GLN A 118 3.53 -5.88 9.98
CA GLN A 118 4.18 -5.57 11.25
C GLN A 118 3.20 -5.60 12.43
N LYS A 119 2.02 -4.96 12.29
CA LYS A 119 0.97 -4.98 13.33
C LYS A 119 0.50 -6.40 13.64
N LEU A 120 0.41 -7.25 12.62
CA LEU A 120 0.02 -8.65 12.77
C LEU A 120 1.16 -9.58 13.20
N LYS A 121 2.41 -9.08 13.20
CA LYS A 121 3.64 -9.87 13.39
C LYS A 121 3.76 -11.01 12.37
N ASP A 122 3.28 -10.76 11.15
CA ASP A 122 3.35 -11.70 10.02
C ASP A 122 4.65 -11.47 9.24
N PHE A 123 5.73 -12.10 9.72
CA PHE A 123 7.08 -11.89 9.17
C PHE A 123 7.21 -12.37 7.72
N ASP A 124 6.47 -13.40 7.32
CA ASP A 124 6.49 -13.91 5.95
C ASP A 124 5.90 -12.88 4.99
N LYS A 125 4.76 -12.28 5.34
CA LYS A 125 4.18 -11.20 4.53
C LYS A 125 5.02 -9.93 4.55
N MET A 126 5.58 -9.55 5.70
CA MET A 126 6.51 -8.41 5.77
C MET A 126 7.63 -8.59 4.76
N LYS A 127 8.22 -9.78 4.71
CA LYS A 127 9.29 -10.12 3.77
C LYS A 127 8.85 -10.00 2.32
N VAL A 128 7.73 -10.64 1.95
CA VAL A 128 7.19 -10.59 0.58
C VAL A 128 6.94 -9.15 0.12
N TYR A 129 6.35 -8.32 0.98
CA TYR A 129 6.06 -6.92 0.62
C TYR A 129 7.33 -6.07 0.55
N CYS A 130 8.28 -6.27 1.45
CA CYS A 130 9.59 -5.63 1.41
C CYS A 130 10.38 -5.98 0.15
N GLU A 131 10.49 -7.28 -0.17
CA GLU A 131 11.21 -7.76 -1.35
C GLU A 131 10.62 -7.14 -2.62
N LYS A 132 9.29 -7.13 -2.73
CA LYS A 132 8.59 -6.54 -3.87
C LYS A 132 8.84 -5.04 -4.01
N ASP A 133 8.83 -4.29 -2.91
CA ASP A 133 9.08 -2.83 -2.94
C ASP A 133 10.55 -2.51 -3.29
N ILE A 134 11.48 -3.31 -2.77
CA ILE A 134 12.92 -3.16 -3.05
C ILE A 134 13.25 -3.52 -4.51
N GLU A 135 12.55 -4.51 -5.08
CA GLU A 135 12.64 -4.84 -6.51
C GLU A 135 12.11 -3.70 -7.39
N LEU A 136 10.99 -3.10 -6.98
CA LEU A 136 10.34 -1.99 -7.68
C LEU A 136 11.10 -0.66 -7.56
N PHE A 137 11.96 -0.51 -6.55
CA PHE A 137 12.67 0.73 -6.23
C PHE A 137 13.30 1.47 -7.42
N PRO A 138 14.04 0.82 -8.34
CA PRO A 138 14.62 1.50 -9.50
C PRO A 138 13.59 2.21 -10.38
N GLU A 139 12.34 1.75 -10.39
CA GLU A 139 11.27 2.31 -11.22
C GLU A 139 10.58 3.52 -10.60
N TYR A 140 10.61 3.68 -9.27
CA TYR A 140 9.96 4.79 -8.58
C TYR A 140 10.91 5.81 -7.95
N LYS A 141 12.20 5.49 -7.79
CA LYS A 141 13.13 6.31 -6.98
C LYS A 141 13.20 7.77 -7.40
N ASP A 142 13.25 8.06 -8.69
CA ASP A 142 13.36 9.43 -9.19
C ASP A 142 12.07 10.23 -8.89
N ALA A 143 10.91 9.61 -9.11
CA ALA A 143 9.62 10.22 -8.80
C ALA A 143 9.42 10.42 -7.30
N LEU A 144 9.91 9.50 -6.47
CA LEU A 144 9.88 9.65 -5.01
C LEU A 144 10.81 10.78 -4.54
N ALA A 145 12.01 10.88 -5.11
CA ALA A 145 12.97 11.94 -4.80
C ALA A 145 12.41 13.32 -5.19
N GLU A 146 11.84 13.47 -6.39
CA GLU A 146 11.19 14.70 -6.84
C GLU A 146 10.09 15.12 -5.86
N ARG A 147 9.22 14.18 -5.48
CA ARG A 147 8.14 14.42 -4.51
C ARG A 147 8.65 14.78 -3.11
N SER A 148 9.87 14.38 -2.78
CA SER A 148 10.49 14.56 -1.46
C SER A 148 11.52 15.71 -1.42
N GLY A 149 11.47 16.63 -2.40
CA GLY A 149 12.34 17.81 -2.42
C GLY A 149 13.73 17.56 -3.01
N GLY A 150 13.87 16.55 -3.86
CA GLY A 150 15.11 16.20 -4.57
C GLY A 150 16.00 15.20 -3.85
N GLN A 151 15.54 14.62 -2.73
CA GLN A 151 16.29 13.63 -1.96
C GLN A 151 15.40 12.44 -1.62
N LEU A 152 15.97 11.23 -1.57
CA LEU A 152 15.22 10.05 -1.18
C LEU A 152 14.93 10.07 0.33
N PRO A 153 13.65 9.98 0.72
CA PRO A 153 13.30 9.89 2.12
C PRO A 153 13.69 8.52 2.68
N GLN A 154 13.43 8.32 3.96
CA GLN A 154 13.48 7.00 4.57
C GLN A 154 12.46 6.06 3.91
N ILE A 155 12.90 4.88 3.49
CA ILE A 155 12.06 3.87 2.83
C ILE A 155 11.90 2.67 3.77
N ASN A 156 10.70 2.52 4.33
CA ASN A 156 10.40 1.51 5.35
C ASN A 156 10.73 0.08 4.90
N ALA A 157 10.47 -0.26 3.63
CA ALA A 157 10.74 -1.59 3.10
C ALA A 157 12.21 -2.01 3.26
N PHE A 158 13.15 -1.11 2.99
CA PHE A 158 14.59 -1.37 3.14
C PHE A 158 14.95 -1.65 4.60
N GLU A 159 14.52 -0.79 5.52
CA GLU A 159 14.84 -0.95 6.95
C GLU A 159 14.24 -2.21 7.56
N VAL A 160 12.97 -2.48 7.24
CA VAL A 160 12.28 -3.69 7.70
C VAL A 160 12.95 -4.92 7.13
N TYR A 161 13.42 -4.88 5.88
CA TYR A 161 14.10 -6.02 5.29
C TYR A 161 15.49 -6.26 5.90
N VAL A 162 16.25 -5.21 6.23
CA VAL A 162 17.49 -5.34 7.03
C VAL A 162 17.18 -6.05 8.36
N TYR A 163 16.13 -5.63 9.06
CA TYR A 163 15.71 -6.27 10.31
C TYR A 163 15.35 -7.76 10.11
N LEU A 164 14.62 -8.10 9.05
CA LEU A 164 14.22 -9.47 8.75
C LEU A 164 15.43 -10.36 8.43
N LEU A 165 16.36 -9.87 7.61
CA LEU A 165 17.60 -10.59 7.27
C LEU A 165 18.44 -10.83 8.53
N GLU A 166 18.60 -9.83 9.39
CA GLU A 166 19.31 -9.97 10.66
C GLU A 166 18.63 -11.00 11.58
N ARG A 167 17.30 -11.00 11.64
CA ARG A 167 16.50 -11.97 12.41
C ARG A 167 16.66 -13.40 11.87
N GLU A 168 16.82 -13.56 10.57
CA GLU A 168 17.07 -14.85 9.90
C GLU A 168 18.54 -15.32 10.04
N GLY A 169 19.41 -14.53 10.68
CA GLY A 169 20.85 -14.82 10.77
C GLY A 169 21.62 -14.55 9.47
N LYS A 170 20.99 -13.89 8.49
CA LYS A 170 21.61 -13.51 7.21
C LYS A 170 22.36 -12.20 7.34
N VAL A 171 23.32 -12.16 8.27
CA VAL A 171 24.04 -10.92 8.65
C VAL A 171 24.78 -10.31 7.46
N LYS A 172 25.36 -11.13 6.59
CA LYS A 172 26.04 -10.66 5.37
C LYS A 172 25.10 -9.95 4.42
N GLU A 173 23.94 -10.54 4.12
CA GLU A 173 22.93 -9.96 3.23
C GLU A 173 22.34 -8.67 3.84
N ALA A 174 22.11 -8.65 5.15
CA ALA A 174 21.67 -7.46 5.85
C ALA A 174 22.68 -6.31 5.72
N LEU A 175 23.99 -6.61 5.86
CA LEU A 175 25.03 -5.60 5.72
C LEU A 175 25.14 -5.10 4.27
N GLU A 176 25.08 -5.99 3.28
CA GLU A 176 25.05 -5.61 1.86
C GLU A 176 23.89 -4.67 1.54
N LEU A 177 22.71 -4.93 2.13
CA LEU A 177 21.55 -4.06 1.97
C LEU A 177 21.75 -2.70 2.63
N VAL A 178 22.35 -2.63 3.82
CA VAL A 178 22.68 -1.37 4.50
C VAL A 178 23.65 -0.52 3.68
N GLU A 179 24.64 -1.13 3.05
CA GLU A 179 25.55 -0.40 2.16
C GLU A 179 24.83 0.08 0.90
N ARG A 180 23.96 -0.76 0.30
CA ARG A 180 23.12 -0.35 -0.84
C ARG A 180 22.22 0.85 -0.50
N ILE A 181 21.61 0.89 0.70
CA ILE A 181 20.79 2.02 1.15
C ILE A 181 21.59 3.33 1.07
N LYS A 182 22.85 3.31 1.52
CA LYS A 182 23.75 4.46 1.49
C LYS A 182 24.19 4.82 0.07
N GLU A 183 24.54 3.83 -0.75
CA GLU A 183 24.94 4.03 -2.15
C GLU A 183 23.82 4.68 -2.98
N GLU A 184 22.57 4.28 -2.75
CA GLU A 184 21.40 4.86 -3.41
C GLU A 184 21.01 6.24 -2.84
N GLY A 185 21.65 6.70 -1.76
CA GLY A 185 21.35 7.97 -1.12
C GLY A 185 19.99 8.00 -0.40
N ILE A 186 19.47 6.83 -0.01
CA ILE A 186 18.26 6.72 0.80
C ILE A 186 18.56 7.23 2.20
N THR A 187 17.72 8.14 2.72
CA THR A 187 17.87 8.64 4.09
C THR A 187 17.75 7.48 5.09
N TYR A 188 18.81 7.19 5.84
CA TYR A 188 18.80 6.15 6.86
C TYR A 188 19.46 6.63 8.16
N PRO A 189 18.68 7.17 9.12
CA PRO A 189 19.23 7.79 10.34
C PRO A 189 20.07 6.85 11.21
N TYR A 190 19.86 5.54 11.08
CA TYR A 190 20.52 4.51 11.90
C TYR A 190 21.67 3.80 11.19
N TYR A 191 22.12 4.29 10.04
CA TYR A 191 23.16 3.63 9.23
C TYR A 191 24.41 3.26 10.03
N ASP A 192 25.01 4.22 10.75
CA ASP A 192 26.27 3.98 11.48
C ASP A 192 26.13 2.94 12.58
N GLU A 193 25.02 2.99 13.33
CA GLU A 193 24.73 2.03 14.40
C GLU A 193 24.52 0.61 13.83
N VAL A 194 23.71 0.50 12.79
CA VAL A 194 23.33 -0.79 12.18
C VAL A 194 24.50 -1.41 11.44
N SER A 195 25.25 -0.64 10.65
CA SER A 195 26.44 -1.12 9.92
C SER A 195 27.51 -1.62 10.89
N LYS A 196 27.77 -0.89 11.99
CA LYS A 196 28.70 -1.33 13.04
C LYS A 196 28.24 -2.65 13.68
N ARG A 197 26.97 -2.72 14.12
CA ARG A 197 26.40 -3.91 14.75
C ARG A 197 26.52 -5.15 13.86
N LEU A 198 26.15 -5.03 12.59
CA LEU A 198 26.20 -6.14 11.64
C LEU A 198 27.65 -6.56 11.33
N THR A 199 28.57 -5.59 11.23
CA THR A 199 30.00 -5.87 11.04
C THR A 199 30.62 -6.64 12.21
N GLU A 200 30.26 -6.29 13.45
CA GLU A 200 30.71 -7.00 14.65
C GLU A 200 30.17 -8.44 14.66
N LYS A 201 28.86 -8.64 14.43
CA LYS A 201 28.25 -9.97 14.33
C LYS A 201 28.92 -10.85 13.27
N LEU A 202 29.24 -10.30 12.10
CA LEU A 202 29.87 -11.06 11.02
C LEU A 202 31.31 -11.50 11.35
N LYS A 203 32.03 -10.77 12.21
CA LYS A 203 33.35 -11.17 12.70
C LYS A 203 33.25 -12.30 13.72
N ASP A 204 32.25 -12.24 14.59
CA ASP A 204 32.01 -13.26 15.60
C ASP A 204 31.60 -14.60 14.97
N GLU A 205 30.85 -14.60 13.87
CA GLU A 205 30.50 -15.82 13.10
C GLU A 205 31.69 -16.50 12.42
N ARG A 206 32.81 -15.79 12.26
CA ARG A 206 34.03 -16.28 11.58
C ARG A 206 35.13 -16.72 12.54
N SER A 207 34.94 -16.48 13.85
CA SER A 207 35.90 -16.81 14.92
C SER A 207 35.57 -18.16 15.54
#